data_AF-A0A1B6HRB3-F1
#
_entry.id   AF-A0A1B6HRB3-F1
#
_cell.length_a   1.000
_cell.length_b   1.000
_cell.length_c   1.000
_cell.angle_alpha   90.00
_cell.angle_beta   90.00
_cell.angle_gamma   90.00
#
_symmetry.space_group_name_H-M   'P 1'
#
loop_
_entity.id
_entity.type
_entity.pdbx_description
1 polymer ?
#
loop_
_entity_poly.entity_id
_entity_poly.type
_entity_poly.pdbx_seq_one_letter_code
_entity_poly.pdbx_strand_id
1 'polypeptide(L)'
;MEFAEIAEAAFHSGPVKLQRYTALAKVVVDVSLFIGWYSTCMVYVVFIASSLQQVLEYDFGIEMNIRLYILFTTVFVLPIGLIRNLKYLVPFSTLAICALTVSCGYVFYEIFQGLPPVL
;
A
#
# COMPACT_ATOMS: atom_id res chain seq x y z
N MET A 1 -16.00 2.28 15.18
CA MET A 1 -16.91 2.62 14.07
C MET A 1 -16.16 2.37 12.79
N GLU A 2 -16.31 1.16 12.30
CA GLU A 2 -15.76 0.75 11.01
C GLU A 2 -16.60 1.34 9.87
N PHE A 3 -16.03 1.53 8.68
CA PHE A 3 -16.75 2.11 7.54
C PHE A 3 -18.05 1.37 7.22
N ALA A 4 -18.07 0.05 7.42
CA ALA A 4 -19.25 -0.78 7.26
C ALA A 4 -20.36 -0.45 8.29
N GLU A 5 -20.01 -0.16 9.55
CA GLU A 5 -20.97 0.24 10.59
C GLU A 5 -21.51 1.66 10.36
N ILE A 6 -20.68 2.57 9.84
CA ILE A 6 -21.12 3.93 9.47
C ILE A 6 -22.09 3.86 8.30
N ALA A 7 -21.79 3.04 7.29
CA ALA A 7 -22.71 2.79 6.18
C ALA A 7 -24.03 2.19 6.68
N GLU A 8 -23.97 1.18 7.56
CA GLU A 8 -25.14 0.57 8.17
C GLU A 8 -26.01 1.62 8.92
N ALA A 9 -25.41 2.44 9.79
CA ALA A 9 -26.10 3.48 10.53
C ALA A 9 -26.71 4.57 9.62
N ALA A 10 -26.03 4.91 8.52
CA ALA A 10 -26.52 5.86 7.53
C ALA A 10 -27.76 5.31 6.79
N PHE A 11 -27.75 4.03 6.39
CA PHE A 11 -28.90 3.38 5.77
C PHE A 11 -30.05 3.14 6.75
N HIS A 12 -29.75 2.90 8.03
CA HIS A 12 -30.75 2.79 9.10
C HIS A 12 -31.48 4.13 9.35
N SER A 13 -30.79 5.26 9.20
CA SER A 13 -31.37 6.59 9.39
C SER A 13 -32.20 7.08 8.18
N GLY A 14 -32.22 6.30 7.08
CA GLY A 14 -32.93 6.61 5.84
C GLY A 14 -34.42 6.19 5.83
N PRO A 15 -35.11 6.35 4.68
CA PRO A 15 -36.53 6.00 4.54
C PRO A 15 -36.78 4.50 4.78
N VAL A 16 -37.96 4.14 5.30
CA VAL A 16 -38.34 2.78 5.78
C VAL A 16 -38.06 1.65 4.79
N LYS A 17 -38.08 1.94 3.47
CA LYS A 17 -37.77 0.97 2.41
C LYS A 17 -36.27 0.61 2.34
N LEU A 18 -35.38 1.57 2.62
CA LEU A 18 -33.93 1.39 2.58
C LEU A 18 -33.38 0.70 3.84
N GLN A 19 -34.06 0.86 4.99
CA GLN A 19 -33.69 0.22 6.26
C GLN A 19 -33.63 -1.32 6.19
N ARG A 20 -34.37 -1.95 5.27
CA ARG A 20 -34.31 -3.41 5.04
C ARG A 20 -33.00 -3.86 4.37
N TYR A 21 -32.33 -2.97 3.64
CA TYR A 21 -31.08 -3.26 2.94
C TYR A 21 -29.83 -2.93 3.77
N THR A 22 -30.02 -2.40 4.97
CA THR A 22 -28.95 -1.96 5.88
C THR A 22 -27.92 -3.06 6.16
N ALA A 23 -28.36 -4.31 6.41
CA ALA A 23 -27.45 -5.44 6.60
C ALA A 23 -26.68 -5.81 5.33
N LEU A 24 -27.32 -5.72 4.15
CA LEU A 24 -26.65 -5.97 2.87
C LEU A 24 -25.62 -4.90 2.55
N ALA A 25 -25.92 -3.62 2.83
CA ALA A 25 -24.99 -2.52 2.65
C ALA A 25 -23.72 -2.68 3.49
N LYS A 26 -23.85 -3.13 4.75
CA LYS A 26 -22.71 -3.45 5.62
C LYS A 26 -21.80 -4.49 4.97
N VAL A 27 -22.37 -5.62 4.53
CA VAL A 27 -21.62 -6.73 3.91
C VAL A 27 -20.94 -6.28 2.63
N VAL A 28 -21.61 -5.50 1.77
CA VAL A 28 -21.03 -4.98 0.52
C VAL A 28 -19.83 -4.09 0.80
N VAL A 29 -19.93 -3.19 1.79
CA VAL A 29 -18.83 -2.29 2.15
C VAL A 29 -17.65 -3.07 2.72
N ASP A 30 -17.89 -4.01 3.63
CA ASP A 30 -16.85 -4.84 4.23
C ASP A 30 -16.13 -5.70 3.18
N VAL A 31 -16.88 -6.37 2.30
CA VAL A 31 -16.30 -7.16 1.20
C VAL A 31 -15.51 -6.28 0.22
N SER A 32 -16.01 -5.08 -0.09
CA SER A 32 -15.32 -4.14 -0.99
C SER A 32 -14.01 -3.64 -0.39
N LEU A 33 -14.00 -3.34 0.92
CA LEU A 33 -12.78 -2.97 1.64
C LEU A 33 -11.81 -4.15 1.65
N PHE A 34 -12.27 -5.35 1.99
CA PHE A 34 -11.43 -6.54 1.99
C PHE A 34 -10.77 -6.78 0.63
N ILE A 35 -11.54 -6.74 -0.47
CA ILE A 35 -11.02 -6.91 -1.83
C ILE A 35 -10.02 -5.81 -2.18
N GLY A 36 -10.33 -4.55 -1.86
CA GLY A 36 -9.46 -3.40 -2.14
C GLY A 36 -8.12 -3.49 -1.41
N TRP A 37 -8.14 -3.77 -0.11
CA TRP A 37 -6.93 -3.95 0.69
C TRP A 37 -6.13 -5.17 0.23
N TYR A 38 -6.79 -6.30 -0.01
CA TYR A 38 -6.14 -7.52 -0.49
C TYR A 38 -5.44 -7.31 -1.85
N SER A 39 -6.14 -6.69 -2.81
CA SER A 39 -5.58 -6.40 -4.13
C SER A 39 -4.38 -5.46 -4.04
N THR A 40 -4.49 -4.41 -3.21
CA THR A 40 -3.40 -3.47 -2.99
C THR A 40 -2.16 -4.18 -2.45
N CYS A 41 -2.31 -5.04 -1.44
CA CYS A 41 -1.19 -5.80 -0.89
C CYS A 41 -0.51 -6.69 -1.95
N MET A 42 -1.28 -7.38 -2.79
CA MET A 42 -0.74 -8.26 -3.83
C MET A 42 0.08 -7.49 -4.86
N VAL A 43 -0.46 -6.40 -5.39
CA VAL A 43 0.24 -5.58 -6.40
C VAL A 43 1.45 -4.88 -5.79
N TYR A 44 1.35 -4.41 -4.54
CA TYR A 44 2.44 -3.69 -3.88
C TYR A 44 3.69 -4.56 -3.67
N VAL A 45 3.50 -5.83 -3.27
CA VAL A 45 4.62 -6.77 -3.11
C VAL A 45 5.34 -7.02 -4.44
N VAL A 46 4.59 -7.22 -5.53
CA VAL A 46 5.17 -7.42 -6.87
C VAL A 46 5.89 -6.16 -7.33
N PHE A 47 5.29 -4.98 -7.10
CA PHE A 47 5.88 -3.70 -7.47
C PHE A 47 7.23 -3.47 -6.76
N ILE A 48 7.29 -3.69 -5.44
CA ILE A 48 8.55 -3.59 -4.69
C ILE A 48 9.59 -4.57 -5.22
N ALA A 49 9.21 -5.82 -5.49
CA ALA A 49 10.12 -6.82 -6.02
C ALA A 49 10.71 -6.40 -7.38
N SER A 50 9.88 -5.85 -8.28
CA SER A 50 10.35 -5.34 -9.57
C SER A 50 11.25 -4.12 -9.43
N SER A 51 10.95 -3.18 -8.53
CA SER A 51 11.84 -2.04 -8.25
C SER A 51 13.19 -2.50 -7.68
N LEU A 52 13.19 -3.48 -6.77
CA LEU A 52 14.42 -4.05 -6.23
C LEU A 52 15.24 -4.77 -7.30
N GLN A 53 14.59 -5.51 -8.21
CA GLN A 53 15.29 -6.14 -9.33
C GLN A 53 16.02 -5.09 -10.17
N GLN A 54 15.34 -3.99 -10.56
CA GLN A 54 15.96 -2.93 -11.36
C GLN A 54 17.18 -2.31 -10.69
N VAL A 55 17.11 -2.06 -9.38
CA VAL A 55 18.23 -1.50 -8.61
C VAL A 55 19.38 -2.49 -8.49
N LEU A 56 19.09 -3.77 -8.21
CA LEU A 56 20.11 -4.80 -8.02
C LEU A 56 20.78 -5.21 -9.33
N GLU A 57 20.04 -5.25 -10.44
CA GLU A 57 20.61 -5.49 -11.77
C GLU A 57 21.52 -4.34 -12.20
N TYR A 58 21.13 -3.10 -11.92
CA TYR A 58 21.93 -1.91 -12.26
C TYR A 58 23.23 -1.82 -11.42
N ASP A 59 23.15 -2.08 -10.11
CA ASP A 59 24.27 -1.85 -9.19
C ASP A 59 25.19 -3.08 -9.04
N PHE A 60 24.63 -4.30 -9.07
CA PHE A 60 25.37 -5.55 -8.83
C PHE A 60 25.51 -6.46 -10.06
N GLY A 61 24.79 -6.19 -11.16
CA GLY A 61 24.86 -7.01 -12.39
C GLY A 61 24.39 -8.46 -12.21
N ILE A 62 23.61 -8.74 -11.17
CA ILE A 62 23.09 -10.08 -10.88
C ILE A 62 21.77 -10.27 -11.63
N GLU A 63 21.81 -10.98 -12.76
CA GLU A 63 20.61 -11.40 -13.50
C GLU A 63 20.01 -12.66 -12.86
N MET A 64 19.09 -12.48 -11.91
CA MET A 64 18.29 -13.57 -11.35
C MET A 64 16.85 -13.54 -11.87
N ASN A 65 16.18 -14.70 -11.83
CA ASN A 65 14.77 -14.76 -12.19
C ASN A 65 13.90 -13.89 -11.26
N ILE A 66 13.03 -13.04 -11.83
CA ILE A 66 12.04 -12.19 -11.12
C ILE A 66 11.28 -12.94 -10.01
N ARG A 67 10.99 -14.23 -10.22
CA ARG A 67 10.28 -15.08 -9.24
C ARG A 67 11.01 -15.17 -7.91
N LEU A 68 12.35 -15.17 -7.91
CA LEU A 68 13.15 -15.21 -6.69
C LEU A 68 13.12 -13.86 -5.95
N TYR A 69 13.13 -12.73 -6.67
CA TYR A 69 12.95 -11.40 -6.06
C TYR A 69 11.58 -11.26 -5.40
N ILE A 70 10.52 -11.75 -6.05
CA ILE A 70 9.16 -11.75 -5.48
C ILE A 70 9.11 -12.64 -4.23
N LEU A 71 9.69 -13.84 -4.26
CA LEU A 71 9.74 -14.73 -3.11
C LEU A 71 10.47 -14.09 -1.93
N PHE A 72 11.65 -13.50 -2.18
CA PHE A 72 12.45 -12.84 -1.15
C PHE A 72 11.70 -11.64 -0.53
N THR A 73 11.11 -10.79 -1.38
CA THR A 73 10.29 -9.64 -0.94
C THR A 73 9.11 -10.12 -0.10
N THR A 74 8.41 -11.18 -0.53
CA THR A 74 7.28 -11.75 0.21
C THR A 74 7.70 -12.30 1.57
N VAL A 75 8.80 -13.04 1.61
CA VAL A 75 9.38 -13.59 2.85
C VAL A 75 9.79 -12.47 3.81
N PHE A 76 10.28 -11.35 3.31
CA PHE A 76 10.63 -10.19 4.13
C PHE A 76 9.40 -9.43 4.66
N VAL A 77 8.36 -9.27 3.83
CA VAL A 77 7.14 -8.51 4.19
C VAL A 77 6.22 -9.31 5.13
N LEU A 78 6.16 -10.64 4.99
CA LEU A 78 5.33 -11.52 5.83
C LEU A 78 5.53 -11.35 7.36
N PRO A 79 6.76 -11.40 7.91
CA PRO A 79 6.97 -11.25 9.36
C PRO A 79 6.61 -9.85 9.85
N ILE A 80 6.78 -8.81 9.03
CA ILE A 80 6.37 -7.44 9.34
C ILE A 80 4.82 -7.38 9.46
N GLY A 81 4.11 -8.06 8.56
CA GLY A 81 2.65 -8.21 8.63
C GLY A 81 2.16 -9.08 9.79
N LEU A 82 2.99 -10.01 10.27
CA LEU A 82 2.65 -10.92 11.39
C LEU A 82 2.92 -10.29 12.78
N ILE A 83 3.70 -9.21 12.84
CA ILE A 83 3.98 -8.48 14.08
C ILE A 83 2.68 -7.83 14.58
N ARG A 84 2.09 -8.47 15.59
CA ARG A 84 0.87 -8.01 16.28
C ARG A 84 1.13 -6.84 17.24
N ASN A 85 2.39 -6.44 17.42
CA ASN A 85 2.77 -5.30 18.24
C ASN A 85 2.63 -3.99 17.46
N LEU A 86 1.39 -3.48 17.39
CA LEU A 86 1.03 -2.17 16.81
C LEU A 86 1.90 -1.01 17.33
N LYS A 87 2.52 -1.15 18.52
CA LYS A 87 3.38 -0.14 19.14
C LYS A 87 4.68 0.13 18.37
N TYR A 88 5.23 -0.86 17.66
CA TYR A 88 6.41 -0.66 16.80
C TYR A 88 6.05 -0.21 15.39
N LEU A 89 4.82 -0.47 14.94
CA LEU A 89 4.37 -0.13 13.60
C LEU A 89 4.17 1.38 13.43
N VAL A 90 3.74 2.07 14.49
CA VAL A 90 3.56 3.54 14.48
C VAL A 90 4.87 4.30 14.23
N PRO A 91 5.95 4.14 15.03
CA PRO A 91 7.22 4.83 14.76
C PRO A 91 7.86 4.38 13.44
N PHE A 92 7.66 3.12 13.04
CA PHE A 92 8.14 2.62 11.75
C PHE A 92 7.41 3.28 10.56
N SER A 93 6.09 3.45 10.66
CA SER A 93 5.31 4.15 9.62
C SER A 93 5.73 5.61 9.50
N THR A 94 5.98 6.31 10.61
CA THR A 94 6.50 7.68 10.54
C THR A 94 7.88 7.73 9.88
N LEU A 95 8.76 6.77 10.16
CA LEU A 95 10.06 6.67 9.50
C LEU A 95 9.90 6.47 7.99
N ALA A 96 8.98 5.60 7.57
CA ALA A 96 8.70 5.36 6.16
C ALA A 96 8.16 6.63 5.47
N ILE A 97 7.27 7.39 6.11
CA ILE A 97 6.76 8.66 5.59
C ILE A 97 7.88 9.70 5.47
N CYS A 98 8.77 9.79 6.46
CA CYS A 98 9.95 10.66 6.39
C CYS A 98 10.86 10.25 5.22
N ALA A 99 11.14 8.95 5.06
CA ALA A 99 11.93 8.45 3.95
C ALA A 99 11.27 8.76 2.59
N LEU A 100 9.97 8.53 2.44
CA LEU A 100 9.21 8.92 1.24
C LEU A 100 9.31 10.41 0.95
N THR A 101 9.24 11.25 1.98
CA THR A 101 9.35 12.71 1.86
C THR A 101 10.75 13.11 1.37
N VAL A 102 11.79 12.50 1.93
CA VAL A 102 13.19 12.75 1.53
C VAL A 102 13.44 12.27 0.10
N SER A 103 13.02 11.06 -0.25
CA SER A 103 13.15 10.52 -1.62
C SER A 103 12.43 11.38 -2.64
N CYS A 104 11.23 11.86 -2.30
CA CYS A 104 10.48 12.77 -3.16
C CYS A 104 11.21 14.10 -3.34
N GLY A 105 11.76 14.67 -2.26
CA GLY A 105 12.60 15.87 -2.32
C GLY A 105 13.85 15.69 -3.18
N TYR A 106 14.50 14.52 -3.09
CA TYR A 106 15.64 14.17 -3.94
C TYR A 106 15.28 14.11 -5.43
N VAL A 107 14.17 13.45 -5.77
CA VAL A 107 13.67 13.41 -7.16
C VAL A 107 13.36 14.83 -7.66
N PHE A 108 12.74 15.68 -6.85
CA PHE A 108 12.52 17.08 -7.22
C PHE A 108 13.82 17.84 -7.46
N TYR A 109 14.82 17.67 -6.60
CA TYR A 109 16.13 18.30 -6.76
C TYR A 109 16.77 17.93 -8.11
N GLU A 110 16.78 16.65 -8.47
CA GLU A 110 17.28 16.17 -9.76
C GLU A 110 16.50 16.76 -10.95
N ILE A 111 15.17 16.84 -10.86
CA ILE A 111 14.34 17.45 -11.92
C ILE A 111 14.70 18.92 -12.15
N PHE A 112 14.96 19.68 -11.09
CA PHE A 112 15.31 21.10 -11.21
C PHE A 112 16.76 21.33 -11.69
N GLN A 113 17.66 20.38 -11.48
CA GLN A 113 19.05 20.46 -11.97
C GLN A 113 19.24 19.87 -13.37
N GLY A 114 18.41 18.91 -13.76
CA GLY A 114 18.43 18.27 -15.08
C GLY A 114 17.72 19.04 -16.19
N LEU A 115 17.31 20.30 -15.95
CA LEU A 115 16.70 21.13 -16.98
C LEU A 115 17.78 21.51 -18.02
N PRO A 116 17.62 21.18 -19.32
CA PRO A 116 18.59 21.58 -20.32
C PRO A 116 18.74 23.10 -20.29
N PRO A 117 19.97 23.64 -20.40
CA PRO A 117 20.17 25.08 -20.47
C PRO A 117 19.32 25.61 -21.62
N VAL A 118 18.43 26.56 -21.31
CA VAL A 118 17.65 27.29 -22.30
C VAL A 118 18.58 28.29 -23.01
N LEU A 119 19.48 27.78 -23.86
CA LEU A 119 20.30 28.58 -24.78
C LEU A 119 20.84 27.74 -25.95
#